data_AF-A0AAD1M619-F1
#
_entry.id   AF-A0AAD1M619-F1
#
_cell.length_a   1.000
_cell.length_b   1.000
_cell.length_c   1.000
_cell.angle_alpha   90.00
_cell.angle_beta   90.00
_cell.angle_gamma   90.00
#
_symmetry.space_group_name_H-M   'P 1'
#
loop_
_entity.id
_entity.type
_entity.pdbx_description
1 polymer ?
#
loop_
_entity_poly.entity_id
_entity_poly.type
_entity_poly.pdbx_seq_one_letter_code
_entity_poly.pdbx_strand_id
1 'polypeptide(L)' 'MDPGDRIPHDDWADQDLLTRGEAAQRLAAEIVDVKAKVDAGQNDEVTLRRLAALEELHERFRGSE' A
#
# COMPACT_ATOMS: atom_id res chain seq x y z
N MET A 1 4.48 -27.13 -10.23
CA MET A 1 5.01 -26.12 -9.29
C MET A 1 5.88 -26.88 -8.31
N ASP A 2 7.19 -26.84 -8.52
CA ASP A 2 8.16 -27.56 -7.70
C ASP A 2 8.28 -26.83 -6.34
N PRO A 3 8.17 -27.51 -5.19
CA PRO A 3 8.28 -26.87 -3.89
C PRO A 3 9.67 -26.24 -3.62
N GLY A 4 10.68 -26.54 -4.44
CA GLY A 4 12.02 -25.91 -4.42
C GLY A 4 12.09 -24.52 -5.06
N ASP A 5 11.03 -24.03 -5.71
CA ASP A 5 10.96 -22.72 -6.36
C ASP A 5 10.49 -21.60 -5.41
N ARG A 6 10.37 -21.91 -4.10
CA ARG A 6 10.08 -20.93 -3.06
C ARG A 6 11.40 -20.30 -2.62
N ILE A 7 11.48 -18.98 -2.73
CA ILE A 7 12.60 -18.19 -2.19
C ILE A 7 12.81 -18.61 -0.72
N PRO A 8 14.03 -19.03 -0.32
CA PRO A 8 14.34 -19.37 1.06
C PRO A 8 13.94 -18.24 2.01
N HIS A 9 13.44 -18.58 3.20
CA HIS A 9 12.95 -17.57 4.14
C HIS A 9 14.05 -16.59 4.58
N ASP A 10 15.31 -17.06 4.62
CA ASP A 10 16.49 -16.23 4.90
C ASP A 10 16.79 -15.20 3.78
N ASP A 11 16.42 -15.49 2.54
CA ASP A 11 16.52 -14.56 1.39
C ASP A 11 15.38 -13.52 1.37
N TRP A 12 14.41 -13.58 2.29
CA TRP A 12 13.40 -12.51 2.42
C TRP A 12 13.99 -11.25 3.03
N ALA A 13 15.08 -11.37 3.78
CA ALA A 13 15.79 -10.24 4.38
C ALA A 13 16.54 -9.39 3.33
N ASP A 14 16.84 -9.94 2.16
CA ASP A 14 17.45 -9.23 1.02
C ASP A 14 16.42 -8.47 0.16
N GLN A 15 15.12 -8.53 0.50
CA GLN A 15 14.14 -7.60 -0.05
C GLN A 15 14.20 -6.28 0.72
N ASP A 16 14.25 -5.17 -0.01
CA ASP A 16 14.16 -3.82 0.54
C ASP A 16 12.76 -3.62 1.16
N LEU A 17 12.61 -4.06 2.42
CA LEU A 17 11.39 -3.92 3.18
C LEU A 17 11.30 -2.46 3.64
N LEU A 18 10.24 -1.78 3.21
CA LEU A 18 9.97 -0.42 3.66
C LEU A 18 9.86 -0.38 5.19
N THR A 19 10.53 0.59 5.79
CA THR A 19 10.22 0.97 7.18
C THR A 19 8.75 1.41 7.27
N ARG A 20 8.19 1.38 8.48
CA ARG A 20 6.81 1.86 8.70
C ARG A 20 6.61 3.31 8.22
N GLY A 21 7.62 4.16 8.42
CA GLY A 21 7.59 5.55 7.97
C GLY A 21 7.57 5.68 6.44
N GLU A 22 8.43 4.93 5.75
CA GLU A 22 8.45 4.91 4.29
C GLU A 22 7.16 4.33 3.70
N ALA A 23 6.60 3.29 4.32
CA ALA A 23 5.31 2.73 3.95
C ALA A 23 4.18 3.76 4.10
N ALA A 24 4.16 4.51 5.22
CA ALA A 24 3.19 5.58 5.44
C ALA A 24 3.32 6.71 4.40
N GLN A 25 4.54 7.14 4.09
CA GLN A 25 4.80 8.17 3.07
C GLN A 25 4.33 7.71 1.68
N ARG A 26 4.60 6.46 1.33
CA ARG A 26 4.19 5.89 0.03
C ARG A 26 2.67 5.75 -0.07
N LEU A 27 2.01 5.33 1.02
CA LEU A 27 0.55 5.31 1.11
C LEU A 27 -0.04 6.72 0.97
N ALA A 28 0.53 7.73 1.62
CA ALA A 28 0.08 9.11 1.51
C ALA A 28 0.14 9.63 0.06
N ALA A 29 1.22 9.35 -0.65
CA ALA A 29 1.36 9.71 -2.06
C ALA A 29 0.30 9.03 -2.93
N GLU A 30 0.05 7.73 -2.71
CA GLU A 30 -0.96 7.00 -3.47
C GLU A 30 -2.40 7.48 -3.18
N ILE A 31 -2.71 7.86 -1.94
CA ILE A 31 -3.99 8.46 -1.58
C ILE A 31 -4.21 9.77 -2.35
N VAL A 32 -3.19 10.61 -2.47
CA VAL A 32 -3.28 11.87 -3.24
C VAL A 32 -3.60 11.59 -4.70
N ASP A 33 -2.90 10.63 -5.32
CA ASP A 33 -3.14 10.27 -6.72
C ASP A 33 -4.54 9.71 -6.96
N VAL A 34 -5.03 8.84 -6.06
CA VAL A 34 -6.37 8.26 -6.17
C VAL A 34 -7.45 9.33 -5.94
N LYS A 35 -7.25 10.26 -4.99
CA LYS A 35 -8.15 11.40 -4.79
C LYS A 35 -8.23 12.28 -6.04
N ALA A 36 -7.10 12.58 -6.66
CA ALA A 36 -7.08 13.37 -7.89
C ALA A 36 -7.89 12.70 -9.03
N LYS A 37 -7.86 11.36 -9.12
CA LYS A 37 -8.70 10.61 -10.07
C LYS A 37 -10.19 10.70 -9.74
N VAL A 38 -10.55 10.57 -8.46
CA VAL A 38 -11.93 10.74 -8.00
C VAL A 38 -12.45 12.15 -8.32
N ASP A 39 -11.64 13.18 -8.06
CA ASP A 39 -11.96 14.58 -8.35
C ASP A 39 -12.08 14.85 -9.86
N ALA A 40 -11.32 14.12 -10.68
CA ALA A 40 -11.43 14.14 -12.14
C ALA A 40 -12.65 13.36 -12.68
N GLY A 41 -13.51 12.84 -11.80
CA GLY A 41 -14.73 12.11 -12.17
C GLY A 41 -14.54 10.60 -12.40
N GLN A 42 -13.36 10.04 -12.09
CA GLN A 42 -13.12 8.59 -12.11
C GLN A 42 -13.53 7.98 -10.76
N ASN A 43 -14.79 8.18 -10.38
CA ASN A 43 -15.33 7.79 -9.07
C ASN A 43 -16.15 6.49 -9.13
N ASP A 44 -15.70 5.53 -9.94
CA ASP A 44 -16.31 4.20 -9.97
C ASP A 44 -16.15 3.47 -8.63
N GLU A 45 -17.00 2.47 -8.38
CA GLU A 45 -17.05 1.74 -7.11
C GLU A 45 -15.68 1.15 -6.71
N VAL A 46 -14.90 0.68 -7.69
CA VAL A 46 -13.58 0.09 -7.43
C VAL A 46 -12.61 1.17 -6.97
N THR A 47 -12.59 2.32 -7.63
CA THR A 47 -11.75 3.45 -7.24
C THR A 47 -12.10 3.97 -5.85
N LEU A 48 -13.39 4.11 -5.53
CA LEU A 48 -13.85 4.55 -4.21
C LEU A 48 -13.50 3.53 -3.10
N ARG A 49 -13.70 2.23 -3.36
CA ARG A 49 -13.33 1.17 -2.41
C ARG A 49 -11.82 1.13 -2.18
N ARG A 50 -11.02 1.32 -3.23
CA ARG A 50 -9.56 1.41 -3.13
C ARG A 50 -9.14 2.61 -2.28
N LEU A 51 -9.74 3.78 -2.49
CA LEU A 51 -9.43 4.98 -1.72
C LEU A 51 -9.68 4.74 -0.22
N ALA A 52 -10.85 4.21 0.14
CA ALA A 52 -11.19 3.92 1.53
C ALA A 52 -10.20 2.94 2.18
N ALA A 53 -9.80 1.88 1.46
CA ALA A 53 -8.82 0.91 1.96
C ALA A 53 -7.43 1.52 2.17
N LEU A 54 -6.99 2.41 1.27
CA LEU A 54 -5.71 3.11 1.39
C LEU A 54 -5.71 4.07 2.60
N GLU A 55 -6.81 4.81 2.80
CA GLU A 55 -6.97 5.72 3.94
C GLU A 55 -6.97 4.95 5.27
N GLU A 56 -7.72 3.85 5.38
CA GLU A 56 -7.71 2.99 6.57
C GLU A 56 -6.31 2.45 6.87
N LEU A 57 -5.61 1.97 5.86
CA LEU A 57 -4.27 1.41 6.02
C LEU A 57 -3.28 2.50 6.48
N HIS A 58 -3.32 3.68 5.87
CA HIS A 58 -2.46 4.80 6.24
C HIS A 58 -2.67 5.23 7.70
N GLU A 59 -3.92 5.31 8.17
CA GLU A 59 -4.22 5.61 9.57
C GLU A 59 -3.66 4.53 10.51
N ARG A 60 -3.72 3.25 10.14
CA ARG A 60 -3.10 2.17 10.94
C ARG A 60 -1.59 2.30 11.04
N PHE A 61 -0.92 2.76 9.98
CA PHE A 61 0.52 3.03 10.01
C PHE A 61 0.88 4.27 10.83
N ARG A 62 -0.01 5.28 10.88
CA ARG A 62 0.19 6.50 11.69
C ARG A 62 -0.20 6.34 13.17
N GLY A 63 -1.18 5.53 13.49
CA GLY A 63 -1.68 5.34 14.87
C GLY A 63 -0.95 4.27 15.68
N SER A 64 0.07 3.62 15.12
CA SER A 64 0.89 2.60 15.81
C SER A 64 2.17 3.16 16.43
N GLU A 65 2.19 4.44 16.81
CA GLU A 65 3.30 5.09 17.54
C GLU A 65 3.35 4.70 19.02
#